data_AF-A0A5K0WRJ5-F1
#
_entry.id   AF-A0A5K0WRJ5-F1
#
_cell.length_a   1.000
_cell.length_b   1.000
_cell.length_c   1.000
_cell.angle_alpha   90.00
_cell.angle_beta   90.00
_cell.angle_gamma   90.00
#
_symmetry.space_group_name_H-M   'P 1'
#
loop_
_entity.id
_entity.type
_entity.pdbx_description
1 polymer ?
#
loop_
_entity_poly.entity_id
_entity_poly.type
_entity_poly.pdbx_seq_one_letter_code
_entity_poly.pdbx_strand_id
1 'polypeptide(L)'
;MMGIRTSLPLPSLWPEVAVQLLVYMLVEDYGVYWVHRLMHSPWAYDKFHRVHHEYTAPIGICTNYGHWVDILILSLPTVAGPAIAPCHVLTFTAWLFLRQLQAVESHCG
;
A
#
# COMPACT_ATOMS: atom_id res chain seq x y z
N MET A 1 -15.54 0.29 12.25
CA MET A 1 -14.44 1.24 11.95
C MET A 1 -13.11 0.54 12.26
N MET A 2 -12.06 0.70 11.46
CA MET A 2 -10.73 0.06 11.61
C MET A 2 -9.93 0.50 12.87
N GLY A 3 -10.61 0.94 13.93
CA GLY A 3 -9.97 1.40 15.17
C GLY A 3 -9.14 2.69 15.04
N ILE A 4 -9.18 3.38 13.90
CA ILE A 4 -8.44 4.62 13.68
C ILE A 4 -8.99 5.70 14.63
N ARG A 5 -8.15 6.19 15.53
CA ARG A 5 -8.52 7.23 16.52
C ARG A 5 -8.18 8.62 16.01
N THR A 6 -9.02 9.59 16.34
CA THR A 6 -8.83 11.03 16.00
C THR A 6 -8.72 11.92 17.25
N SER A 7 -8.87 11.34 18.43
CA SER A 7 -8.83 12.05 19.71
C SER A 7 -7.41 12.27 20.22
N LEU A 8 -7.25 13.32 21.03
CA LEU A 8 -6.07 13.52 21.86
C LEU A 8 -5.91 12.38 22.90
N PRO A 9 -4.68 12.13 23.40
CA PRO A 9 -3.42 12.80 23.03
C PRO A 9 -2.90 12.38 21.64
N LEU A 10 -2.05 13.22 21.02
CA LEU A 10 -1.38 12.88 19.76
C LEU A 10 -0.48 11.63 19.94
N PRO A 11 -0.22 10.85 18.86
CA PRO A 11 0.62 9.67 18.96
C PRO A 11 2.07 10.07 19.27
N SER A 12 2.74 9.30 20.13
CA SER A 12 4.16 9.56 20.38
C SER A 12 5.00 9.15 19.17
N LEU A 13 5.96 10.00 18.76
CA LEU A 13 6.86 9.65 17.65
C LEU A 13 7.63 8.36 17.93
N TRP A 14 8.04 8.19 19.19
CA TRP A 14 8.66 6.97 19.71
C TRP A 14 7.96 6.53 21.01
N PRO A 15 7.58 5.25 21.16
CA PRO A 15 7.70 4.17 20.17
C PRO A 15 6.48 4.02 19.24
N GLU A 16 5.36 4.70 19.51
CA GLU A 16 4.05 4.38 18.89
C GLU A 16 4.09 4.48 17.35
N VAL A 17 4.41 5.65 16.80
CA VAL A 17 4.46 5.87 15.34
C VAL A 17 5.50 4.96 14.68
N ALA A 18 6.70 4.88 15.24
CA ALA A 18 7.80 4.12 14.65
C ALA A 18 7.49 2.61 14.54
N VAL A 19 6.96 2.01 15.61
CA VAL A 19 6.59 0.59 15.61
C VAL A 19 5.41 0.32 14.69
N GLN A 20 4.40 1.20 14.68
CA GLN A 20 3.25 1.09 13.76
C GLN A 20 3.72 1.13 12.30
N LEU A 21 4.54 2.11 11.92
CA LEU A 21 5.06 2.22 10.55
C LEU A 21 5.93 1.01 10.17
N LEU A 22 6.75 0.49 11.09
CA LEU A 22 7.52 -0.73 10.85
C LEU A 22 6.61 -1.94 10.56
N VAL A 23 5.57 -2.15 11.38
CA VAL A 23 4.59 -3.21 11.16
C VAL A 23 3.91 -3.04 9.80
N TYR A 24 3.51 -1.82 9.44
CA TYR A 24 2.83 -1.56 8.18
C TYR A 24 3.73 -1.82 6.98
N MET A 25 4.99 -1.38 7.03
CA MET A 25 5.98 -1.66 5.98
C MET A 25 6.18 -3.17 5.78
N LEU A 26 6.30 -3.95 6.86
CA LEU A 26 6.48 -5.41 6.76
C LEU A 26 5.24 -6.11 6.19
N VAL A 27 4.06 -5.71 6.64
CA VAL A 27 2.79 -6.27 6.14
C VAL A 27 2.58 -5.91 4.66
N GLU A 28 2.88 -4.66 4.30
CA GLU A 28 2.77 -4.17 2.93
C GLU A 28 3.72 -4.90 1.99
N ASP A 29 5.01 -4.94 2.32
CA ASP A 29 6.04 -5.50 1.46
C ASP A 29 5.76 -6.98 1.17
N TYR A 30 5.48 -7.75 2.24
CA TYR A 30 5.11 -9.15 2.12
C TYR A 30 3.79 -9.33 1.35
N GLY A 31 2.75 -8.57 1.72
CA GLY A 31 1.41 -8.70 1.15
C GLY A 31 1.37 -8.34 -0.33
N VAL A 32 1.92 -7.18 -0.70
CA VAL A 32 1.98 -6.72 -2.09
C VAL A 32 2.78 -7.68 -2.94
N TYR A 33 3.92 -8.18 -2.47
CA TYR A 33 4.71 -9.14 -3.22
C TYR A 33 3.88 -10.36 -3.66
N TRP A 34 3.18 -11.00 -2.71
CA TRP A 34 2.39 -12.19 -3.02
C TRP A 34 1.15 -11.86 -3.85
N VAL A 35 0.44 -10.79 -3.52
CA VAL A 35 -0.75 -10.37 -4.28
C VAL A 35 -0.37 -10.02 -5.72
N HIS A 36 0.67 -9.22 -5.92
CA HIS A 36 1.18 -8.85 -7.24
C HIS A 36 1.63 -10.08 -8.03
N ARG A 37 2.35 -11.02 -7.40
CA ARG A 37 2.71 -12.30 -8.04
C ARG A 37 1.49 -13.11 -8.46
N LEU A 38 0.43 -13.16 -7.65
CA LEU A 38 -0.83 -13.84 -8.02
C LEU A 38 -1.54 -13.13 -9.17
N MET A 39 -1.46 -11.80 -9.23
CA MET A 39 -2.03 -11.00 -10.33
C MET A 39 -1.33 -11.23 -11.67
N HIS A 40 -0.08 -11.68 -11.65
CA HIS A 40 0.64 -12.19 -12.82
C HIS A 40 0.25 -13.61 -13.26
N SER A 41 -0.72 -14.26 -12.59
CA SER A 41 -1.29 -15.51 -13.10
C SER A 41 -1.97 -15.29 -14.46
N PRO A 42 -2.03 -16.29 -15.36
CA PRO A 42 -2.57 -16.11 -16.72
C PRO A 42 -3.98 -15.52 -16.75
N TRP A 43 -4.84 -15.93 -15.81
CA TRP A 43 -6.21 -15.44 -15.72
C TRP A 43 -6.27 -13.97 -15.24
N ALA A 44 -5.59 -13.63 -14.14
CA ALA A 44 -5.63 -12.28 -13.59
C ALA A 44 -4.95 -11.27 -14.53
N TYR A 45 -3.83 -11.68 -15.14
CA TYR A 45 -3.11 -10.91 -16.14
C TYR A 45 -3.98 -10.58 -17.34
N ASP A 46 -4.61 -11.57 -17.95
CA ASP A 46 -5.48 -11.36 -19.11
C ASP A 46 -6.73 -10.51 -18.76
N LYS A 47 -7.28 -10.66 -17.55
CA LYS A 47 -8.53 -9.97 -17.21
C LYS A 47 -8.33 -8.50 -16.82
N PHE A 48 -7.30 -8.20 -16.04
CA PHE A 48 -7.15 -6.86 -15.47
C PHE A 48 -5.70 -6.40 -15.36
N HIS A 49 -4.76 -7.29 -15.03
CA HIS A 49 -3.42 -6.86 -14.66
C HIS A 49 -2.54 -6.44 -15.84
N ARG A 50 -2.86 -6.86 -17.07
CA ARG A 50 -2.18 -6.35 -18.27
C ARG A 50 -2.34 -4.84 -18.48
N VAL A 51 -3.40 -4.22 -17.95
CA VAL A 51 -3.61 -2.77 -18.08
C VAL A 51 -2.56 -2.01 -17.28
N HIS A 52 -2.20 -2.50 -16.10
CA HIS A 52 -1.12 -1.94 -15.30
C HIS A 52 0.23 -1.99 -16.03
N HIS A 53 0.48 -3.07 -16.78
CA HIS A 53 1.70 -3.27 -17.57
C HIS A 53 1.64 -2.70 -19.00
N GLU A 54 0.66 -1.85 -19.32
CA GLU A 54 0.56 -1.22 -20.65
C GLU A 54 1.75 -0.30 -20.93
N TYR A 55 2.23 0.42 -19.91
CA TYR A 55 3.41 1.27 -19.99
C TYR A 55 4.64 0.51 -19.50
N THR A 56 5.52 0.16 -20.43
CA THR A 56 6.76 -0.57 -20.12
C THR A 56 7.93 0.32 -19.72
N ALA A 57 7.84 1.63 -20.00
CA ALA A 57 8.81 2.60 -19.53
C ALA A 57 8.60 2.89 -18.02
N PRO A 58 9.68 3.08 -17.23
CA PRO A 58 9.58 3.40 -15.81
C PRO A 58 9.09 4.84 -15.62
N ILE A 59 7.76 5.00 -15.56
CA ILE A 59 7.10 6.29 -15.38
C ILE A 59 6.45 6.30 -14.01
N GLY A 60 7.10 6.95 -13.04
CA GLY A 60 6.65 6.97 -11.64
C GLY A 60 5.19 7.43 -11.46
N ILE A 61 4.69 8.37 -12.25
CA ILE A 61 3.28 8.81 -12.16
C ILE A 61 2.27 7.75 -12.66
N CYS A 62 2.71 6.80 -13.48
CA CYS A 62 1.92 5.66 -13.95
C CYS A 62 1.80 4.54 -12.91
N THR A 63 2.41 4.66 -11.73
CA THR A 63 2.33 3.66 -10.64
C THR A 63 0.90 3.21 -10.31
N ASN A 64 -0.06 4.16 -10.34
CA ASN A 64 -1.47 3.88 -10.05
C ASN A 64 -2.32 3.71 -11.33
N TYR A 65 -1.68 3.68 -12.51
CA TYR A 65 -2.38 3.38 -13.76
C TYR A 65 -2.67 1.88 -13.80
N GLY A 66 -3.93 1.54 -14.04
CA GLY A 66 -4.35 0.15 -14.08
C GLY A 66 -5.87 0.01 -14.10
N HIS A 67 -6.31 -1.24 -14.21
CA HIS A 67 -7.72 -1.56 -14.08
C HIS A 67 -8.19 -1.32 -12.63
N TRP A 68 -9.44 -0.89 -12.42
CA TRP A 68 -9.94 -0.59 -11.06
C TRP A 68 -9.86 -1.79 -10.10
N VAL A 69 -9.96 -3.03 -10.62
CA VAL A 69 -9.77 -4.26 -9.84
C VAL A 69 -8.35 -4.36 -9.31
N ASP A 70 -7.34 -4.00 -10.11
CA ASP A 70 -5.93 -3.98 -9.66
C ASP A 70 -5.77 -3.05 -8.48
N ILE A 71 -6.31 -1.84 -8.60
CA ILE A 71 -6.21 -0.82 -7.57
C ILE A 71 -6.83 -1.33 -6.27
N LEU A 72 -8.02 -1.95 -6.32
CA LEU A 72 -8.66 -2.49 -5.13
C LEU A 72 -7.88 -3.66 -4.52
N ILE A 73 -7.42 -4.61 -5.33
CA ILE A 73 -6.72 -5.81 -4.86
C ILE A 73 -5.34 -5.45 -4.29
N LEU A 74 -4.57 -4.61 -4.99
CA LEU A 74 -3.24 -4.17 -4.56
C LEU A 74 -3.29 -3.24 -3.34
N SER A 75 -4.44 -2.61 -3.06
CA SER A 75 -4.63 -1.79 -1.85
C SER A 75 -4.94 -2.61 -0.59
N LEU A 76 -5.25 -3.91 -0.71
CA LEU A 76 -5.60 -4.75 0.45
C LEU A 76 -4.46 -4.86 1.48
N PRO A 77 -3.19 -5.10 1.09
CA PRO A 77 -2.06 -5.06 2.02
C PRO A 77 -1.94 -3.72 2.76
N THR A 78 -2.21 -2.61 2.07
CA THR A 78 -2.04 -1.25 2.62
C THR A 78 -2.98 -0.95 3.78
N VAL A 79 -4.18 -1.53 3.75
CA VAL A 79 -5.16 -1.42 4.84
C VAL A 79 -5.01 -2.53 5.89
N ALA A 80 -4.35 -3.64 5.56
CA ALA A 80 -4.17 -4.78 6.47
C ALA A 80 -3.31 -4.41 7.68
N GLY A 81 -2.20 -3.67 7.48
CA GLY A 81 -1.34 -3.20 8.58
C GLY A 81 -2.13 -2.41 9.64
N PRO A 82 -2.79 -1.30 9.27
CA PRO A 82 -3.63 -0.52 10.18
C PRO A 82 -4.81 -1.31 10.78
N ALA A 83 -5.33 -2.32 10.09
CA ALA A 83 -6.37 -3.19 10.65
C ALA A 83 -5.82 -4.14 11.74
N ILE A 84 -4.58 -4.63 11.59
CA ILE A 84 -3.90 -5.48 12.58
C ILE A 84 -3.44 -4.66 13.79
N ALA A 85 -2.86 -3.49 13.54
CA ALA A 85 -2.40 -2.57 14.58
C ALA A 85 -3.03 -1.18 14.37
N PRO A 86 -4.24 -0.93 14.91
CA PRO A 86 -4.92 0.37 14.79
C PRO A 86 -4.08 1.54 15.32
N CYS A 87 -4.22 2.70 14.69
CA CYS A 87 -3.40 3.87 14.98
C CYS A 87 -4.18 5.18 15.04
N HIS A 88 -3.48 6.26 15.36
CA HIS A 88 -4.01 7.61 15.23
C HIS A 88 -4.09 8.02 13.75
N VAL A 89 -5.06 8.87 13.39
CA VAL A 89 -5.25 9.37 12.01
C VAL A 89 -3.97 9.99 11.42
N LEU A 90 -3.14 10.62 12.25
CA LEU A 90 -1.85 11.16 11.80
C LEU A 90 -0.85 10.08 11.39
N THR A 91 -0.75 8.98 12.14
CA THR A 91 0.08 7.82 11.74
C THR A 91 -0.47 7.21 10.47
N PHE A 92 -1.79 7.07 10.36
CA PHE A 92 -2.43 6.53 9.16
C PHE A 92 -2.15 7.40 7.92
N THR A 93 -2.29 8.72 8.02
CA THR A 93 -1.96 9.63 6.92
C THR A 93 -0.47 9.59 6.56
N ALA A 94 0.42 9.56 7.56
CA ALA A 94 1.86 9.40 7.31
C ALA A 94 2.19 8.08 6.60
N TRP A 95 1.51 7.00 7.00
CA TRP A 95 1.61 5.70 6.35
C TRP A 95 1.21 5.76 4.88
N LEU A 96 0.03 6.32 4.56
CA LEU A 96 -0.42 6.43 3.17
C LEU A 96 0.54 7.26 2.30
N PHE A 97 1.11 8.33 2.86
CA PHE A 97 2.10 9.14 2.17
C PHE A 97 3.39 8.36 1.88
N LEU A 98 3.98 7.72 2.89
CA LEU A 98 5.17 6.89 2.73
C LEU A 98 4.95 5.76 1.74
N ARG A 99 3.78 5.12 1.81
CA ARG A 99 3.40 4.04 0.90
C ARG A 99 3.37 4.51 -0.55
N GLN A 100 2.77 5.67 -0.80
CA GLN A 100 2.68 6.21 -2.15
C GLN A 100 4.05 6.64 -2.70
N LEU A 101 4.92 7.19 -1.85
CA LEU A 101 6.30 7.47 -2.22
C LEU A 101 7.06 6.20 -2.62
N GLN A 102 6.98 5.14 -1.82
CA GLN A 102 7.61 3.85 -2.13
C GLN A 102 7.05 3.27 -3.45
N ALA A 103 5.74 3.41 -3.68
CA ALA A 103 5.11 2.95 -4.92
C ALA A 103 5.72 3.65 -6.15
N VAL A 104 5.85 4.98 -6.09
CA VAL A 104 6.43 5.79 -7.16
C VAL A 104 7.89 5.45 -7.38
N GLU A 105 8.66 5.33 -6.30
CA GLU A 105 10.09 5.00 -6.35
C GLU A 105 10.33 3.64 -7.02
N SER A 106 9.49 2.64 -6.76
CA SER A 106 9.56 1.32 -7.42
C SER A 106 9.30 1.35 -8.94
N HIS A 107 8.81 2.47 -9.48
CA HIS A 107 8.52 2.65 -10.92
C HIS A 107 9.46 3.67 -11.60
N CYS A 108 10.54 4.10 -10.94
CA CYS A 108 11.46 5.11 -11.47
C CYS A 108 12.71 4.55 -12.16
N GLY A 109 12.91 3.23 -12.16
CA GLY A 109 14.05 2.56 -12.81
C GLY A 109 15.26 2.41 -11.90
#